data_AF-A0A951C9D0-F1
#
_entry.id   AF-A0A951C9D0-F1
#
_cell.length_a   1.000
_cell.length_b   1.000
_cell.length_c   1.000
_cell.angle_alpha   90.00
_cell.angle_beta   90.00
_cell.angle_gamma   90.00
#
_symmetry.space_group_name_H-M   'P 1'
#
loop_
_entity.id
_entity.type
_entity.pdbx_description
1 polymer ?
#
loop_
_entity_poly.entity_id
_entity_poly.type
_entity_poly.pdbx_seq_one_letter_code
_entity_poly.pdbx_strand_id
1 'polypeptide(L)' 'MVNRTLANKAVLTGIKSQQKKLNTAIAAGEKTEAEAELAVFASHLDKAAKRGIVHKNLADRRKSRAAHAVAVKFKA' A
#
# COMPACT_ATOMS: atom_id res chain seq x y z
N MET A 1 15.94 -21.47 -10.27
CA MET A 1 14.85 -20.74 -10.96
C MET A 1 13.78 -20.43 -9.91
N VAL A 2 13.37 -19.18 -9.72
CA VAL A 2 12.35 -18.83 -8.71
C VAL A 2 10.97 -19.09 -9.30
N ASN A 3 10.19 -19.97 -8.67
CA ASN A 3 8.83 -20.26 -9.13
C ASN A 3 7.91 -19.04 -8.96
N ARG A 4 6.96 -18.86 -9.89
CA ARG A 4 6.00 -17.75 -9.90
C ARG A 4 5.31 -17.52 -8.54
N THR A 5 5.01 -18.60 -7.83
CA THR A 5 4.42 -18.57 -6.48
C THR A 5 5.30 -17.84 -5.46
N LEU A 6 6.62 -18.09 -5.46
CA LEU A 6 7.56 -17.44 -4.53
C LEU A 6 7.73 -15.95 -4.85
N ALA A 7 7.83 -15.61 -6.14
CA ALA A 7 7.91 -14.22 -6.59
C ALA A 7 6.64 -13.42 -6.20
N ASN A 8 5.46 -14.00 -6.40
CA ASN A 8 4.19 -13.39 -6.02
C ASN A 8 4.06 -13.25 -4.50
N LYS A 9 4.53 -14.24 -3.73
CA LYS A 9 4.54 -14.18 -2.27
C LYS A 9 5.37 -13.00 -1.78
N ALA A 10 6.56 -12.78 -2.34
CA ALA A 10 7.43 -11.66 -1.99
C ALA A 10 6.76 -10.30 -2.26
N VAL A 11 6.07 -10.14 -3.40
CA VAL A 11 5.31 -8.92 -3.72
C VAL A 11 4.16 -8.70 -2.73
N LEU A 12 3.39 -9.74 -2.43
CA LEU A 12 2.27 -9.66 -1.48
C LEU A 12 2.73 -9.34 -0.06
N THR A 13 3.87 -9.90 0.39
CA THR A 13 4.46 -9.57 1.68
C THR A 13 4.97 -8.13 1.70
N GLY A 14 5.59 -7.65 0.62
CA GLY A 14 6.04 -6.26 0.49
C GLY A 14 4.89 -5.26 0.64
N ILE A 15 3.76 -5.51 -0.04
CA ILE A 15 2.55 -4.68 0.09
C ILE A 15 2.05 -4.64 1.54
N LYS A 16 2.04 -5.79 2.25
CA LYS A 16 1.63 -5.85 3.66
C LYS A 16 2.58 -5.09 4.56
N SER A 17 3.89 -5.20 4.34
CA SER A 17 4.89 -4.44 5.10
C SER A 17 4.73 -2.93 4.91
N GLN A 18 4.51 -2.49 3.67
CA GLN A 18 4.28 -1.09 3.35
C GLN A 18 3.01 -0.56 4.02
N GLN A 19 1.93 -1.36 4.04
CA GLN A 19 0.71 -1.00 4.76
C GLN A 19 0.95 -0.81 6.26
N LYS A 20 1.81 -1.63 6.88
CA LYS A 20 2.16 -1.47 8.29
C LYS A 20 2.92 -0.16 8.53
N LYS A 21 3.89 0.17 7.67
CA LYS A 21 4.64 1.44 7.75
C LYS A 21 3.74 2.66 7.63
N LEU A 22 2.80 2.63 6.68
CA LEU A 22 1.80 3.69 6.55
C LEU A 22 0.97 3.84 7.83
N ASN A 23 0.49 2.73 8.39
CA ASN A 23 -0.28 2.77 9.63
C ASN A 23 0.55 3.31 10.82
N THR A 24 1.84 2.98 10.90
CA THR A 24 2.72 3.53 11.95
C THR A 24 2.96 5.02 11.77
N ALA A 25 3.16 5.50 10.55
CA ALA A 25 3.32 6.94 10.27
C ALA A 25 2.03 7.72 10.59
N ILE A 26 0.86 7.18 10.21
CA ILE A 26 -0.45 7.76 10.58
C ILE A 26 -0.62 7.81 12.10
N ALA A 27 -0.19 6.77 12.83
CA ALA A 27 -0.28 6.73 14.29
C ALA A 27 0.69 7.71 14.96
N ALA A 28 1.89 7.89 14.40
CA ALA A 28 2.89 8.84 14.89
C ALA A 28 2.46 10.32 14.69
N GLY A 29 1.56 10.59 13.74
CA GLY A 29 1.08 11.96 13.49
C GLY A 29 1.96 12.77 12.55
N GLU A 30 2.88 12.13 11.84
CA GLU A 30 3.77 12.77 10.86
C GLU A 30 3.10 12.84 9.49
N LYS A 31 2.57 14.02 9.13
CA LYS A 31 1.76 14.20 7.91
C LYS A 31 2.58 13.98 6.63
N THR A 32 3.79 14.54 6.56
CA THR A 32 4.66 14.46 5.39
C THR A 32 5.13 13.04 5.12
N GLU A 33 5.48 12.30 6.18
CA GLU A 33 5.90 10.90 6.09
C GLU A 33 4.72 9.99 5.71
N ALA A 34 3.53 10.23 6.25
CA ALA A 34 2.32 9.49 5.88
C ALA A 34 1.93 9.68 4.41
N GLU A 35 2.05 10.91 3.87
CA GLU A 35 1.80 11.20 2.45
C GLU A 35 2.83 10.51 1.54
N ALA A 36 4.11 10.54 1.91
CA ALA A 36 5.17 9.85 1.18
C ALA A 36 4.94 8.34 1.15
N GLU A 37 4.65 7.72 2.31
CA GLU A 37 4.44 6.28 2.39
C GLU A 37 3.14 5.82 1.72
N LEU A 38 2.14 6.71 1.64
CA LEU A 38 0.92 6.48 0.86
C LEU A 38 1.21 6.43 -0.64
N ALA A 39 2.05 7.33 -1.17
CA ALA A 39 2.44 7.32 -2.58
C ALA A 39 3.19 6.03 -2.94
N VAL A 40 4.11 5.59 -2.07
CA VAL A 40 4.83 4.32 -2.22
C VAL A 40 3.85 3.15 -2.20
N PHE A 41 2.92 3.11 -1.23
CA PHE A 41 1.90 2.06 -1.13
C PHE A 41 1.03 1.96 -2.39
N ALA A 42 0.57 3.09 -2.92
CA ALA A 42 -0.21 3.14 -4.15
C ALA A 42 0.58 2.58 -5.35
N SER A 43 1.84 3.01 -5.51
CA SER A 43 2.74 2.52 -6.57
C SER A 43 2.92 1.00 -6.53
N HIS A 44 3.09 0.42 -5.34
CA HIS A 44 3.21 -1.04 -5.19
C HIS A 44 1.93 -1.78 -5.58
N LEU A 45 0.75 -1.26 -5.22
CA LEU A 45 -0.54 -1.84 -5.60
C LEU A 45 -0.77 -1.80 -7.11
N ASP A 46 -0.46 -0.68 -7.75
CA ASP A 46 -0.66 -0.51 -9.20
C ASP A 46 0.31 -1.41 -10.00
N LYS A 47 1.56 -1.53 -9.56
CA LYS A 47 2.53 -2.48 -10.15
C LYS A 47 2.06 -3.93 -9.99
N ALA A 48 1.51 -4.29 -8.83
CA ALA A 48 0.98 -5.62 -8.59
C ALA A 48 -0.29 -5.91 -9.40
N ALA A 49 -1.14 -4.91 -9.61
CA ALA A 49 -2.33 -5.01 -10.45
C ALA A 49 -1.96 -5.18 -11.93
N LYS A 50 -1.01 -4.38 -12.44
CA LYS A 50 -0.49 -4.49 -13.81
C LYS A 50 0.08 -5.87 -14.12
N ARG A 51 0.74 -6.50 -13.13
CA ARG A 51 1.28 -7.86 -13.24
C ARG A 51 0.24 -8.97 -13.04
N GLY A 52 -1.03 -8.62 -12.76
CA GLY A 52 -2.10 -9.59 -12.48
C GLY A 52 -1.93 -10.35 -11.16
N ILE A 53 -1.09 -9.87 -10.24
CA ILE A 53 -0.87 -10.50 -8.93
C ILE A 53 -2.04 -10.19 -7.99
N VAL A 54 -2.62 -8.99 -8.13
CA VAL A 54 -3.85 -8.57 -7.45
C VAL A 54 -4.86 -8.07 -8.47
N HIS A 55 -6.16 -8.26 -8.19
CA HIS A 55 -7.21 -7.72 -9.05
C HIS A 55 -7.27 -6.19 -8.94
N LYS A 56 -7.60 -5.49 -10.04
CA LYS A 56 -7.73 -4.02 -10.08
C LYS A 56 -8.64 -3.48 -8.96
N ASN A 57 -9.83 -4.06 -8.80
CA ASN A 57 -10.78 -3.67 -7.74
C ASN A 57 -10.21 -3.86 -6.31
N LEU A 58 -9.32 -4.84 -6.10
CA LEU A 58 -8.65 -5.02 -4.81
C LEU A 58 -7.62 -3.92 -4.58
N ALA A 59 -6.84 -3.56 -5.61
CA ALA A 59 -5.90 -2.46 -5.55
C ALA A 59 -6.63 -1.13 -5.28
N ASP A 60 -7.69 -0.83 -6.03
CA ASP A 60 -8.46 0.41 -5.90
C ASP A 60 -9.12 0.54 -4.52
N ARG A 61 -9.73 -0.55 -4.03
CA ARG A 61 -10.31 -0.59 -2.67
C ARG A 61 -9.25 -0.33 -1.59
N ARG A 62 -8.05 -0.87 -1.74
CA ARG A 62 -6.96 -0.65 -0.77
C ARG A 62 -6.39 0.76 -0.85
N LYS A 63 -6.20 1.32 -2.04
CA LYS A 63 -5.79 2.72 -2.24
C LYS A 63 -6.80 3.68 -1.60
N SER A 64 -8.09 3.50 -1.90
CA SER A 64 -9.17 4.33 -1.35
C SER A 64 -9.23 4.28 0.18
N ARG A 65 -9.12 3.09 0.79
CA ARG A 65 -9.09 2.96 2.25
C ARG A 65 -7.87 3.61 2.88
N ALA A 66 -6.69 3.47 2.28
CA ALA A 66 -5.47 4.11 2.77
C ALA A 66 -5.56 5.64 2.69
N ALA A 67 -6.04 6.17 1.56
CA ALA A 67 -6.26 7.60 1.38
C ALA A 67 -7.28 8.15 2.38
N HIS A 68 -8.39 7.44 2.60
CA HIS A 68 -9.38 7.82 3.60
C HIS A 68 -8.78 7.83 5.02
N ALA A 69 -7.96 6.85 5.38
CA ALA A 69 -7.32 6.79 6.70
C ALA A 69 -6.39 8.00 6.95
N VAL A 70 -5.56 8.34 5.96
CA VAL A 70 -4.70 9.55 6.02
C VAL A 70 -5.57 10.81 6.09
N ALA A 71 -6.57 10.92 5.21
CA ALA A 71 -7.45 12.08 5.15
C ALA A 71 -8.24 12.31 6.43
N VAL A 72 -8.71 11.26 7.12
CA VAL A 72 -9.41 11.39 8.41
C VAL A 72 -8.49 11.85 9.52
N LYS A 73 -7.24 11.35 9.57
CA LYS A 73 -6.31 11.65 10.66
C LYS A 73 -5.70 13.04 10.55
N PHE A 74 -5.42 13.50 9.34
CA PHE A 74 -4.79 14.79 9.05
C PHE A 74 -5.76 15.84 8.50
N LYS A 75 -7.07 15.59 8.64
CA LYS A 75 -8.10 16.58 8.35
C LYS A 75 -7.94 17.75 9.32
N ALA A 76 -7.88 18.96 8.77
CA ALA A 76 -8.18 20.17 9.52
C ALA A 76 -9.64 20.15 9.98
#